data_AF-A0A0D6P4G8-F1
#
_entry.id   AF-A0A0D6P4G8-F1
#
_cell.length_a   1.000
_cell.length_b   1.000
_cell.length_c   1.000
_cell.angle_alpha   90.00
_cell.angle_beta   90.00
_cell.angle_gamma   90.00
#
_symmetry.space_group_name_H-M   'P 1'
#
loop_
_entity.id
_entity.type
_entity.pdbx_description
1 polymer ?
#
loop_
_entity_poly.entity_id
_entity_poly.type
_entity_poly.pdbx_seq_one_letter_code
_entity_poly.pdbx_strand_id
1 'polypeptide(L)'
;MLDTTIVSSANVYLPPFDLVRRSLDIHAVRGELTASLPYDDFVKLVKQLIGGIHVDEAWYLSRYPDVADGIARGIVRSAREHFVQDGYFEGRLPFELRVDEGWYLSRYPDVAEGVERGEFESGRDHFNKLGYMEGREPFPV
;
A
#
# COMPACT_ATOMS: atom_id res chain seq x y z
N MET A 1 31.01 11.18 1.52
CA MET A 1 30.56 10.15 0.57
C MET A 1 30.30 8.91 1.38
N LEU A 2 29.04 8.61 1.65
CA LEU A 2 28.62 7.35 2.25
C LEU A 2 27.94 6.55 1.15
N ASP A 3 28.45 5.34 0.99
CA ASP A 3 28.12 4.34 0.01
C ASP A 3 26.68 3.86 0.25
N THR A 4 25.74 4.29 -0.58
CA THR A 4 24.36 3.80 -0.58
C THR A 4 24.38 2.41 -1.20
N THR A 5 24.72 1.43 -0.37
CA THR A 5 24.78 0.03 -0.73
C THR A 5 23.42 -0.44 -1.26
N ILE A 6 23.37 -0.62 -2.57
CA ILE A 6 22.63 -1.61 -3.34
C ILE A 6 21.30 -2.04 -2.70
N VAL A 7 20.23 -1.36 -3.09
CA VAL A 7 18.89 -1.95 -3.02
C VAL A 7 18.95 -3.17 -3.94
N SER A 8 18.93 -4.36 -3.33
CA SER A 8 18.68 -5.62 -4.01
C SER A 8 17.40 -5.43 -4.83
N SER A 9 17.57 -5.25 -6.13
CA SER A 9 16.49 -5.33 -7.09
C SER A 9 15.99 -6.76 -7.04
N ALA A 10 15.02 -7.03 -6.15
CA ALA A 10 14.15 -8.17 -6.33
C ALA A 10 13.74 -8.13 -7.80
N ASN A 11 14.05 -9.17 -8.59
CA ASN A 11 13.73 -9.21 -10.00
C ASN A 11 12.20 -9.13 -10.14
N VAL A 12 11.68 -7.91 -10.23
CA VAL A 12 10.25 -7.66 -10.39
C VAL A 12 9.97 -7.77 -11.87
N TYR A 13 9.41 -8.92 -12.25
CA TYR A 13 8.93 -9.12 -13.60
C TYR A 13 7.58 -8.40 -13.75
N LEU A 14 7.61 -7.26 -14.44
CA LEU A 14 6.40 -6.62 -14.94
C LEU A 14 6.04 -7.29 -16.29
N PRO A 15 4.95 -8.06 -16.39
CA PRO A 15 4.57 -8.66 -17.65
C PRO A 15 4.26 -7.58 -18.70
N PRO A 16 4.54 -7.83 -19.99
CA PRO A 16 4.16 -6.90 -21.05
C PRO A 16 2.63 -6.75 -21.08
N PHE A 17 2.14 -5.56 -21.42
CA PHE A 17 0.71 -5.27 -21.44
C PHE A 17 -0.10 -6.26 -22.28
N ASP A 18 0.44 -6.75 -23.40
CA ASP A 18 -0.23 -7.75 -24.23
C ASP A 18 -0.50 -9.07 -23.48
N LEU A 19 0.35 -9.47 -22.53
CA LEU A 19 0.11 -10.65 -21.71
C LEU A 19 -1.05 -10.39 -20.75
N VAL A 20 -1.07 -9.22 -20.10
CA VAL A 20 -2.18 -8.80 -19.23
C VAL A 20 -3.48 -8.75 -20.02
N ARG A 21 -3.47 -8.11 -21.20
CA ARG A 21 -4.62 -7.97 -22.09
C ARG A 21 -5.22 -9.31 -22.51
N ARG A 22 -4.40 -10.35 -22.73
CA ARG A 22 -4.88 -11.70 -23.09
C ARG A 22 -5.60 -12.40 -21.94
N SER A 23 -5.36 -11.98 -20.71
CA SER A 23 -6.05 -12.48 -19.52
C SER A 23 -7.34 -11.72 -19.20
N LEU A 24 -7.64 -10.66 -19.95
CA LEU A 24 -8.87 -9.87 -19.81
C LEU A 24 -9.93 -10.38 -20.78
N ASP A 25 -11.16 -10.52 -20.30
CA ASP A 25 -12.34 -10.52 -21.16
C ASP A 25 -12.77 -9.07 -21.42
N ILE A 26 -12.68 -8.63 -22.68
CA ILE A 26 -13.01 -7.27 -23.10
C ILE A 26 -14.30 -7.28 -23.90
N HIS A 27 -15.33 -6.62 -23.40
CA HIS A 27 -16.65 -6.55 -24.03
C HIS A 27 -17.24 -5.14 -23.91
N ALA A 28 -18.21 -4.81 -24.78
CA ALA A 28 -18.87 -3.51 -24.75
C ALA A 28 -20.12 -3.55 -23.86
N VAL A 29 -20.19 -2.66 -22.86
CA VAL A 29 -21.39 -2.45 -22.03
C VAL A 29 -21.88 -1.03 -22.29
N ARG A 30 -23.09 -0.88 -22.86
CA ARG A 30 -23.69 0.43 -23.19
C ARG A 30 -22.80 1.34 -24.07
N GLY A 31 -21.99 0.75 -24.94
CA GLY A 31 -21.07 1.48 -25.82
C GLY A 31 -19.69 1.74 -25.21
N GLU A 32 -19.44 1.34 -23.96
CA GLU A 32 -18.16 1.49 -23.27
C GLU A 32 -17.40 0.16 -23.24
N LEU A 33 -16.10 0.20 -23.51
CA LEU A 33 -15.24 -0.98 -23.37
C LEU A 33 -15.05 -1.30 -21.89
N THR A 34 -15.46 -2.49 -21.49
CA THR A 34 -15.31 -3.03 -20.15
C THR A 34 -14.31 -4.20 -20.20
N ALA A 35 -13.39 -4.25 -19.24
CA ALA A 35 -12.52 -5.39 -19.04
C ALA A 35 -12.91 -6.12 -17.75
N SER A 36 -12.99 -7.44 -17.80
CA SER A 36 -13.21 -8.30 -16.63
C SER A 36 -12.15 -9.41 -16.56
N LEU A 37 -11.87 -9.89 -15.36
CA LEU A 37 -10.92 -10.97 -15.10
C LEU A 37 -11.33 -11.73 -13.83
N PRO A 38 -10.97 -13.03 -13.71
CA PRO A 38 -11.14 -13.76 -12.47
C PRO A 38 -10.47 -13.04 -11.29
N TYR A 39 -11.08 -13.10 -10.11
CA TYR A 39 -10.56 -12.42 -8.92
C TYR A 39 -9.12 -12.83 -8.59
N ASP A 40 -8.77 -14.11 -8.71
CA ASP A 40 -7.42 -14.59 -8.47
C ASP A 40 -6.39 -13.98 -9.43
N ASP A 41 -6.78 -13.73 -10.68
CA ASP A 41 -5.90 -13.10 -11.67
C ASP A 41 -5.78 -11.58 -11.42
N PHE A 42 -6.84 -10.95 -10.92
CA PHE A 42 -6.78 -9.58 -10.42
C PHE A 42 -5.81 -9.47 -9.24
N VAL A 43 -5.90 -10.36 -8.25
CA VAL A 43 -4.98 -10.40 -7.11
C VAL A 43 -3.54 -10.61 -7.57
N LYS A 44 -3.28 -11.52 -8.52
CA LYS A 44 -1.93 -11.71 -9.10
C LYS A 44 -1.41 -10.42 -9.75
N LEU A 45 -2.24 -9.73 -10.52
CA LEU A 45 -1.87 -8.48 -11.16
C LEU A 45 -1.53 -7.40 -10.12
N VAL A 46 -2.36 -7.26 -9.08
CA VAL A 46 -2.09 -6.33 -7.97
C VAL A 46 -0.77 -6.69 -7.28
N LYS A 47 -0.53 -7.96 -6.96
CA LYS A 47 0.73 -8.44 -6.36
C LYS A 47 1.95 -8.14 -7.23
N GLN A 48 1.83 -8.22 -8.56
CA GLN A 48 2.89 -7.83 -9.49
C GLN A 48 3.17 -6.32 -9.44
N LEU A 49 2.13 -5.49 -9.39
CA LEU A 49 2.26 -4.03 -9.31
C LEU A 49 2.91 -3.60 -7.98
N ILE A 50 2.38 -4.07 -6.85
CA ILE A 50 2.90 -3.71 -5.53
C ILE A 50 4.24 -4.39 -5.20
N GLY A 51 4.60 -5.46 -5.91
CA GLY A 51 5.90 -6.11 -5.77
C GLY A 51 7.08 -5.19 -6.11
N GLY A 52 6.87 -4.18 -6.95
CA GLY A 52 7.88 -3.15 -7.26
C GLY A 52 8.00 -2.04 -6.22
N ILE A 53 7.07 -1.96 -5.28
CA ILE A 53 7.07 -0.91 -4.25
C ILE A 53 8.12 -1.23 -3.20
N HIS A 54 8.92 -0.21 -2.85
CA HIS A 54 9.88 -0.30 -1.76
C HIS A 54 9.14 -0.55 -0.44
N VAL A 55 9.70 -1.40 0.42
CA VAL A 55 9.23 -1.63 1.79
C VAL A 55 10.39 -1.28 2.71
N ASP A 56 10.17 -0.33 3.61
CA ASP A 56 11.12 -0.02 4.68
C ASP A 56 10.96 -1.08 5.77
N GLU A 57 11.81 -2.11 5.75
CA GLU A 57 11.70 -3.25 6.67
C GLU A 57 11.77 -2.82 8.14
N ALA A 58 12.66 -1.89 8.48
CA ALA A 58 12.82 -1.46 9.87
C ALA A 58 11.58 -0.73 10.36
N TRP A 59 11.07 0.21 9.55
CA TRP A 59 9.84 0.92 9.87
C TRP A 59 8.64 -0.03 9.92
N TYR A 60 8.48 -0.90 8.93
CA TYR A 60 7.36 -1.83 8.82
C TYR A 60 7.27 -2.75 10.03
N LEU A 61 8.39 -3.34 10.45
CA LEU A 61 8.42 -4.24 11.62
C LEU A 61 8.26 -3.50 12.94
N SER A 62 8.66 -2.23 13.03
CA SER A 62 8.37 -1.40 14.20
C SER A 62 6.88 -1.03 14.28
N ARG A 63 6.23 -0.83 13.12
CA ARG A 63 4.83 -0.44 13.02
C ARG A 63 3.87 -1.62 13.18
N TYR A 64 4.30 -2.80 12.74
CA TYR A 64 3.50 -4.02 12.70
C TYR A 64 4.19 -5.16 13.48
N PRO A 65 4.14 -5.14 14.83
CA PRO A 65 4.84 -6.12 15.67
C PRO A 65 4.40 -7.57 15.45
N ASP A 66 3.15 -7.79 15.02
CA ASP A 66 2.62 -9.11 14.67
C ASP A 66 3.39 -9.74 13.49
N VAL A 67 3.85 -8.93 12.55
CA VAL A 67 4.68 -9.38 11.42
C VAL A 67 6.09 -9.69 11.90
N ALA A 68 6.66 -8.87 12.79
CA ALA A 68 7.96 -9.14 13.39
C ALA A 68 7.96 -10.47 14.15
N ASP A 69 6.91 -10.74 14.93
CA ASP A 69 6.69 -12.02 15.61
C ASP A 69 6.51 -13.17 14.61
N GLY A 70 5.77 -12.93 13.52
CA GLY A 70 5.59 -13.89 12.43
C GLY A 70 6.90 -14.29 11.77
N ILE A 71 7.81 -13.32 11.55
CA ILE A 71 9.16 -13.57 11.04
C ILE A 71 10.00 -14.35 12.05
N ALA A 72 9.99 -13.96 13.33
CA ALA A 72 10.73 -14.65 14.38
C ALA A 72 10.31 -16.12 14.53
N ARG A 73 9.05 -16.45 14.20
CA ARG A 73 8.49 -17.81 14.20
C ARG A 73 8.66 -18.55 12.86
N GLY A 74 9.20 -17.90 11.84
CA GLY A 74 9.37 -18.46 10.49
C GLY A 74 8.06 -18.64 9.70
N ILE A 75 6.99 -17.94 10.09
CA ILE A 75 5.69 -17.96 9.39
C ILE A 75 5.76 -17.10 8.12
N VAL A 76 6.49 -15.99 8.19
CA VAL A 76 6.75 -15.08 7.06
C VAL A 76 8.26 -14.87 6.97
N ARG A 77 8.82 -14.71 5.76
CA ARG A 77 10.28 -14.62 5.58
C ARG A 77 10.81 -13.19 5.69
N SER A 78 10.01 -12.18 5.35
CA SER A 78 10.41 -10.77 5.45
C SER A 78 9.23 -9.81 5.48
N ALA A 79 9.47 -8.54 5.84
CA ALA A 79 8.44 -7.51 5.79
C ALA A 79 7.92 -7.30 4.36
N ARG A 80 8.82 -7.34 3.37
CA ARG A 80 8.43 -7.26 1.95
C ARG A 80 7.53 -8.41 1.53
N GLU A 81 7.83 -9.64 1.95
CA GLU A 81 6.94 -10.77 1.64
C GLU A 81 5.55 -10.54 2.24
N HIS A 82 5.49 -10.19 3.53
CA HIS A 82 4.22 -9.91 4.20
C HIS A 82 3.42 -8.85 3.45
N PHE A 83 4.03 -7.70 3.14
CA PHE A 83 3.36 -6.59 2.48
C PHE A 83 2.75 -6.99 1.13
N VAL A 84 3.51 -7.72 0.29
CA VAL A 84 3.04 -8.13 -1.04
C VAL A 84 1.99 -9.23 -0.95
N GLN A 85 2.11 -10.16 -0.01
CA GLN A 85 1.17 -11.28 0.07
C GLN A 85 -0.15 -10.89 0.74
N ASP A 86 -0.07 -10.08 1.79
CA ASP A 86 -1.18 -9.85 2.72
C ASP A 86 -1.30 -8.37 3.09
N GLY A 87 -0.21 -7.73 3.52
CA GLY A 87 -0.23 -6.41 4.15
C GLY A 87 -0.90 -5.31 3.31
N TYR A 88 -0.70 -5.26 1.99
CA TYR A 88 -1.41 -4.29 1.14
C TYR A 88 -2.93 -4.50 1.16
N PHE A 89 -3.39 -5.76 1.11
CA PHE A 89 -4.80 -6.12 1.13
C PHE A 89 -5.42 -5.94 2.53
N GLU A 90 -4.58 -5.94 3.58
CA GLU A 90 -4.95 -5.56 4.95
C GLU A 90 -4.93 -4.05 5.19
N GLY A 91 -4.56 -3.25 4.18
CA GLY A 91 -4.48 -1.79 4.32
C GLY A 91 -3.29 -1.32 5.16
N ARG A 92 -2.17 -2.06 5.13
CA ARG A 92 -0.91 -1.67 5.77
C ARG A 92 -0.06 -0.83 4.84
N LEU A 93 0.65 0.15 5.39
CA LEU A 93 1.59 0.98 4.66
C LEU A 93 2.95 0.27 4.54
N PRO A 94 3.65 0.38 3.40
CA PRO A 94 4.97 -0.23 3.23
C PRO A 94 6.13 0.59 3.83
N PHE A 95 5.90 1.87 4.12
CA PHE A 95 6.84 2.84 4.70
C PHE A 95 6.06 4.05 5.24
N GLU A 96 6.73 4.93 5.98
CA GLU A 96 6.12 6.17 6.45
C GLU A 96 5.83 7.11 5.28
N LEU A 97 4.55 7.34 4.99
CA LEU A 97 4.14 8.34 4.00
C LEU A 97 4.19 9.74 4.60
N ARG A 98 4.67 10.70 3.81
CA ARG A 98 4.52 12.12 4.14
C ARG A 98 3.04 12.49 4.12
N VAL A 99 2.60 13.20 5.16
CA VAL A 99 1.27 13.82 5.24
C VAL A 99 1.44 15.33 5.25
N ASP A 100 0.74 16.03 4.37
CA ASP A 100 0.59 17.48 4.41
C ASP A 100 -0.49 17.82 5.43
N GLU A 101 -0.08 18.08 6.67
CA GLU A 101 -0.98 18.28 7.80
C GLU A 101 -2.04 19.36 7.55
N GLY A 102 -1.63 20.53 7.06
CA GLY A 102 -2.54 21.66 6.87
C GLY A 102 -3.56 21.37 5.78
N TRP A 103 -3.10 20.79 4.67
CA TRP A 103 -4.01 20.39 3.60
C TRP A 103 -4.93 19.24 4.04
N TYR A 104 -4.39 18.25 4.75
CA TYR A 104 -5.13 17.06 5.18
C TYR A 104 -6.28 17.43 6.11
N LEU A 105 -6.01 18.25 7.14
CA LEU A 105 -7.05 18.71 8.06
C LEU A 105 -8.06 19.66 7.38
N SER A 106 -7.62 20.45 6.40
CA SER A 106 -8.55 21.26 5.60
C SER A 106 -9.42 20.41 4.67
N ARG A 107 -8.89 19.29 4.15
CA ARG A 107 -9.59 18.39 3.23
C ARG A 107 -10.58 17.48 3.97
N TYR A 108 -10.25 17.12 5.20
CA TYR A 108 -10.96 16.17 6.05
C TYR A 108 -11.37 16.82 7.39
N PRO A 109 -12.49 17.60 7.41
CA PRO A 109 -12.93 18.32 8.61
C PRO A 109 -13.24 17.41 9.80
N ASP A 110 -13.71 16.19 9.55
CA ASP A 110 -13.98 15.19 10.58
C ASP A 110 -12.69 14.77 11.33
N VAL A 111 -11.56 14.73 10.63
CA VAL A 111 -10.25 14.48 11.25
C VAL A 111 -9.80 15.70 12.05
N ALA A 112 -10.00 16.91 11.52
CA ALA A 112 -9.68 18.14 12.24
C ALA A 112 -10.44 18.22 13.57
N GLU A 113 -11.74 17.93 13.56
CA GLU A 113 -12.56 17.84 14.77
C GLU A 113 -12.09 16.73 15.72
N GLY A 114 -11.66 15.58 15.18
CA GLY A 114 -11.09 14.50 15.98
C GLY A 114 -9.77 14.90 16.66
N VAL A 115 -8.93 15.67 15.98
CA VAL A 115 -7.71 16.25 16.56
C VAL A 115 -8.04 17.27 17.65
N GLU A 116 -8.99 18.17 17.41
CA GLU A 116 -9.46 19.15 18.41
C GLU A 116 -10.03 18.47 19.67
N ARG A 117 -10.69 17.32 19.51
CA ARG A 117 -11.21 16.49 20.60
C ARG A 117 -10.15 15.63 21.29
N GLY A 118 -8.92 15.57 20.76
CA GLY A 118 -7.83 14.75 21.27
C GLY A 118 -7.98 13.25 20.97
N GLU A 119 -8.83 12.88 20.00
CA GLU A 119 -8.98 11.49 19.53
C GLU A 119 -7.77 11.07 18.68
N PHE A 120 -7.14 12.03 18.01
CA PHE A 120 -5.90 11.87 17.25
C PHE A 120 -4.90 12.95 17.66
N GLU A 121 -3.61 12.60 17.68
CA GLU A 121 -2.55 13.58 18.00
C GLU A 121 -2.34 14.59 16.86
N SER A 122 -2.66 14.19 15.63
CA SER A 122 -2.50 14.97 14.40
C SER A 122 -3.27 14.31 13.25
N GLY A 123 -3.42 15.03 12.13
CA GLY A 123 -3.88 14.47 10.86
C GLY A 123 -2.97 13.34 10.37
N ARG A 124 -1.64 13.46 10.57
CA ARG A 124 -0.71 12.34 10.33
C ARG A 124 -0.99 11.12 11.21
N ASP A 125 -1.27 11.31 12.50
CA ASP A 125 -1.62 10.20 13.41
C ASP A 125 -2.89 9.49 12.94
N HIS A 126 -3.92 10.25 12.57
CA HIS A 126 -5.12 9.71 11.92
C HIS A 126 -4.78 8.94 10.64
N PHE A 127 -3.99 9.54 9.73
CA PHE A 127 -3.65 8.91 8.46
C PHE A 127 -2.95 7.55 8.64
N ASN A 128 -1.97 7.51 9.54
CA ASN A 128 -1.20 6.32 9.85
C ASN A 128 -2.02 5.21 10.54
N LYS A 129 -3.09 5.57 11.27
CA LYS A 129 -3.97 4.62 11.95
C LYS A 129 -5.13 4.16 11.08
N LEU A 130 -5.74 5.06 10.32
CA LEU A 130 -7.02 4.86 9.63
C LEU A 130 -7.03 5.42 8.21
N GLY A 131 -6.47 6.61 7.99
CA GLY A 131 -6.67 7.36 6.74
C GLY A 131 -6.24 6.60 5.49
N TYR A 132 -5.15 5.83 5.54
CA TYR A 132 -4.76 5.00 4.39
C TYR A 132 -5.80 3.92 4.05
N MET A 133 -6.32 3.22 5.06
CA MET A 133 -7.38 2.20 4.87
C MET A 133 -8.71 2.80 4.42
N GLU A 134 -8.98 4.03 4.83
CA GLU A 134 -10.16 4.79 4.41
C GLU A 134 -10.04 5.37 2.99
N GLY A 135 -8.88 5.20 2.33
CA GLY A 135 -8.62 5.76 1.01
C GLY A 135 -8.45 7.28 1.00
N ARG A 136 -8.06 7.87 2.14
CA ARG A 136 -7.76 9.30 2.22
C ARG A 136 -6.42 9.59 1.54
N GLU A 137 -6.37 10.69 0.82
CA GLU A 137 -5.14 11.19 0.23
C GLU A 137 -4.34 11.93 1.32
N PRO A 138 -3.03 11.71 1.47
CA PRO A 138 -2.23 12.39 2.49
C PRO A 138 -1.70 13.77 2.04
N PHE A 139 -1.83 14.12 0.75
CA PHE A 139 -1.39 15.37 0.14
C PHE A 139 -2.15 15.62 -1.17
N PRO A 140 -2.15 16.85 -1.73
CA PRO A 140 -2.74 17.12 -3.04
C PRO A 140 -2.08 16.29 -4.14
N VAL A 141 -2.90 15.64 -4.99
CA VAL A 141 -2.46 14.86 -6.17
C VAL A 141 -2.68 15.59 -7.48
#